data_AF-A0A536NQ81-F1
#
_entry.id   AF-A0A536NQ81-F1
#
_cell.length_a   1.000
_cell.length_b   1.000
_cell.length_c   1.000
_cell.angle_alpha   90.00
_cell.angle_beta   90.00
_cell.angle_gamma   90.00
#
_symmetry.space_group_name_H-M   'P 1'
#
loop_
_entity.id
_entity.type
_entity.pdbx_description
1 polymer ?
#
loop_
_entity_poly.entity_id
_entity_poly.type
_entity_poly.pdbx_seq_one_letter_code
_entity_poly.pdbx_strand_id
1 'polypeptide(L)'
;MLLLITPALAACAALGGGPSTNAQRQPGMTTNVTPAASIEELRKRPLRPPPARSSCPTAPTHQDLKPVLATGLAPGKPPAGPDYGYGDGPVYLSGQYDFYPGGWDNAIWLVEPAATGPLLIRGQQLKGSARATFSRQSDEYGKPSGPAPGKPVSTQSAYGMSVPFYSELDLVGAEPPYWGAYFADTHFDAAGCYFIQVDGTTFSELILVEVPDAARPPA
;
A
#
# COMPACT_ATOMS: atom_id res chain seq x y z
N MET A 1 23.52 -72.97 -1.45
CA MET A 1 22.15 -72.42 -1.55
C MET A 1 21.84 -71.78 -0.22
N LEU A 2 22.08 -70.47 -0.12
CA LEU A 2 21.93 -69.69 1.10
C LEU A 2 21.23 -68.38 0.70
N LEU A 3 19.99 -68.21 1.17
CA LEU A 3 19.19 -67.00 1.06
C LEU A 3 19.77 -65.94 2.01
N LEU A 4 20.09 -64.75 1.52
CA LEU A 4 20.35 -63.57 2.36
C LEU A 4 19.71 -62.30 1.75
N ILE A 5 18.46 -62.09 2.17
CA ILE A 5 17.79 -60.87 2.64
C ILE A 5 18.41 -59.53 2.23
N THR A 6 17.71 -58.79 1.37
CA THR A 6 17.88 -57.35 1.13
C THR A 6 17.31 -56.53 2.30
N PRO A 7 18.04 -55.56 2.87
CA PRO A 7 17.44 -54.58 3.76
C PRO A 7 16.78 -53.45 2.94
N ALA A 8 15.51 -53.19 3.22
CA ALA A 8 14.81 -51.99 2.78
C ALA A 8 15.35 -50.78 3.59
N LEU A 9 15.93 -49.80 2.89
CA LEU A 9 16.27 -48.51 3.49
C LEU A 9 15.01 -47.64 3.56
N ALA A 10 14.58 -47.37 4.79
CA ALA A 10 13.53 -46.43 5.14
C ALA A 10 13.96 -44.99 4.87
N ALA A 11 12.94 -44.14 4.70
CA ALA A 11 12.98 -42.75 4.29
C ALA A 11 13.75 -41.80 5.24
N CYS A 12 14.42 -40.81 4.63
CA CYS A 12 14.52 -39.47 5.20
C CYS A 12 14.14 -38.46 4.10
N ALA A 13 12.89 -38.00 4.13
CA ALA A 13 12.49 -36.79 3.42
C ALA A 13 13.16 -35.60 4.11
N ALA A 14 14.21 -35.06 3.52
CA ALA A 14 14.77 -33.78 3.94
C ALA A 14 13.88 -32.66 3.40
N LEU A 15 13.03 -32.11 4.27
CA LEU A 15 12.45 -30.78 4.11
C LEU A 15 13.59 -29.75 4.27
N GLY A 16 14.32 -29.54 3.17
CA GLY A 16 15.30 -28.45 3.06
C GLY A 16 14.56 -27.16 2.73
N GLY A 17 14.18 -26.40 3.77
CA GLY A 17 13.84 -24.99 3.63
C GLY A 17 15.08 -24.22 3.16
N GLY A 18 15.18 -24.03 1.85
CA GLY A 18 16.18 -23.13 1.27
C GLY A 18 15.72 -21.68 1.45
N PRO A 19 16.61 -20.74 1.81
CA PRO A 19 16.27 -19.33 1.85
C PRO A 19 15.94 -18.87 0.43
N SER A 20 14.76 -18.27 0.25
CA SER A 20 14.34 -17.63 -1.00
C SER A 20 15.36 -16.57 -1.38
N THR A 21 16.23 -16.91 -2.33
CA THR A 21 17.24 -16.03 -2.90
C THR A 21 16.58 -14.93 -3.74
N ASN A 22 16.90 -13.69 -3.42
CA ASN A 22 16.81 -12.50 -4.27
C ASN A 22 15.47 -12.29 -4.99
N ALA A 23 14.55 -11.58 -4.32
CA ALA A 23 13.60 -10.72 -5.00
C ALA A 23 14.39 -9.78 -5.93
N GLN A 24 14.32 -10.05 -7.22
CA GLN A 24 14.98 -9.25 -8.24
C GLN A 24 14.32 -7.87 -8.23
N ARG A 25 15.00 -6.87 -7.66
CA ARG A 25 14.62 -5.45 -7.67
C ARG A 25 14.10 -5.06 -9.05
N GLN A 26 12.84 -4.63 -9.13
CA GLN A 26 12.38 -3.89 -10.31
C GLN A 26 13.10 -2.52 -10.33
N PRO A 27 13.37 -1.95 -11.52
CA PRO A 27 13.79 -0.56 -11.63
C PRO A 27 12.80 0.32 -10.87
N GLY A 28 13.30 1.29 -10.10
CA GLY A 28 12.48 2.15 -9.23
C GLY A 28 11.26 2.69 -9.98
N MET A 29 10.09 2.47 -9.41
CA MET A 29 8.79 2.87 -9.98
C MET A 29 8.49 4.35 -9.75
N THR A 30 9.34 5.03 -9.00
CA THR A 30 9.29 6.47 -8.80
C THR A 30 9.99 7.19 -9.93
N THR A 31 9.28 8.14 -10.52
CA THR A 31 9.74 8.92 -11.66
C THR A 31 9.57 10.41 -11.40
N ASN A 32 10.57 11.20 -11.78
CA ASN A 32 10.44 12.64 -11.84
C ASN A 32 9.46 13.02 -12.96
N VAL A 33 8.63 14.01 -12.70
CA VAL A 33 7.59 14.47 -13.63
C VAL A 33 7.54 16.00 -13.67
N THR A 34 6.80 16.54 -14.63
CA THR A 34 6.55 17.98 -14.70
C THR A 34 5.96 18.47 -13.38
N PRO A 35 6.52 19.54 -12.79
CA PRO A 35 6.01 20.11 -11.55
C PRO A 35 4.53 20.46 -11.64
N ALA A 36 3.79 20.17 -10.57
CA ALA A 36 2.42 20.58 -10.36
C ALA A 36 2.35 21.43 -9.08
N ALA A 37 1.53 22.48 -9.11
CA ALA A 37 1.36 23.42 -8.01
C ALA A 37 0.14 23.12 -7.12
N SER A 38 -0.79 22.27 -7.58
CA SER A 38 -2.01 21.97 -6.83
C SER A 38 -2.55 20.55 -7.09
N ILE A 39 -3.48 20.11 -6.23
CA ILE A 39 -4.15 18.82 -6.36
C ILE A 39 -4.97 18.73 -7.67
N GLU A 40 -5.53 19.83 -8.16
CA GLU A 40 -6.24 19.91 -9.43
C GLU A 40 -5.31 19.68 -10.63
N GLU A 41 -4.05 20.11 -10.54
CA GLU A 41 -3.05 19.81 -11.57
C GLU A 41 -2.60 18.36 -11.51
N LEU A 42 -2.45 17.78 -10.31
CA LEU A 42 -2.16 16.36 -10.13
C LEU A 42 -3.24 15.47 -10.76
N ARG A 43 -4.53 15.82 -10.59
CA ARG A 43 -5.65 15.08 -11.21
C ARG A 43 -5.62 15.01 -12.73
N LYS A 44 -5.00 15.98 -13.40
CA LYS A 44 -4.83 15.97 -14.86
C LYS A 44 -3.83 14.92 -15.32
N ARG A 45 -2.99 14.38 -14.43
CA ARG A 45 -2.03 13.33 -14.79
C ARG A 45 -2.77 12.03 -15.09
N PRO A 46 -2.43 11.32 -16.18
CA PRO A 46 -3.01 10.02 -16.48
C PRO A 46 -2.52 8.97 -15.48
N LEU A 47 -3.32 7.93 -15.27
CA LEU A 47 -2.85 6.70 -14.66
C LEU A 47 -1.86 6.00 -15.61
N ARG A 48 -0.75 5.51 -15.07
CA ARG A 48 0.34 4.85 -15.79
C ARG A 48 0.53 3.45 -15.24
N PRO A 49 -0.26 2.46 -15.69
CA PRO A 49 -0.06 1.09 -15.24
C PRO A 49 1.35 0.60 -15.60
N PRO A 50 2.01 -0.18 -14.73
CA PRO A 50 3.27 -0.82 -15.07
C PRO A 50 3.07 -1.79 -16.24
N PRO A 51 4.14 -2.13 -16.98
CA PRO A 51 4.07 -3.14 -18.03
C PRO A 51 3.50 -4.46 -17.51
N ALA A 52 2.61 -5.07 -18.28
CA ALA A 52 1.98 -6.35 -17.90
C ALA A 52 3.04 -7.45 -17.73
N ARG A 53 3.11 -8.03 -16.52
CA ARG A 53 3.93 -9.20 -16.20
C ARG A 53 3.05 -10.44 -16.00
N SER A 54 3.66 -11.62 -16.06
CA SER A 54 2.97 -12.91 -15.87
C SER A 54 2.51 -13.14 -14.42
N SER A 55 3.23 -12.60 -13.43
CA SER A 55 2.89 -12.62 -12.00
C SER A 55 2.44 -11.24 -11.51
N CYS A 56 1.70 -11.19 -10.39
CA CYS A 56 1.49 -9.93 -9.68
C CYS A 56 2.85 -9.41 -9.22
N PRO A 57 3.31 -8.27 -9.72
CA PRO A 57 4.45 -7.63 -9.10
C PRO A 57 3.98 -7.09 -7.74
N THR A 58 4.61 -7.49 -6.65
CA THR A 58 4.47 -6.80 -5.36
C THR A 58 5.55 -5.72 -5.31
N ALA A 59 5.21 -4.52 -4.86
CA ALA A 59 6.22 -3.51 -4.54
C ALA A 59 7.22 -4.08 -3.51
N PRO A 60 8.47 -3.57 -3.47
CA PRO A 60 9.35 -3.93 -2.39
C PRO A 60 8.67 -3.58 -1.07
N THR A 61 8.63 -4.56 -0.17
CA THR A 61 8.30 -4.33 1.22
C THR A 61 9.57 -3.88 1.89
N HIS A 62 9.63 -2.61 2.29
CA HIS A 62 10.62 -2.14 3.23
C HIS A 62 10.26 -2.68 4.62
N GLN A 63 11.27 -3.12 5.38
CA GLN A 63 11.16 -3.52 6.80
C GLN A 63 12.15 -2.74 7.68
N ASP A 64 12.79 -1.74 7.09
CA ASP A 64 13.89 -0.98 7.68
C ASP A 64 13.68 0.53 7.57
N LEU A 65 12.47 1.01 7.26
CA LEU A 65 12.14 2.43 7.36
C LEU A 65 12.40 2.94 8.77
N LYS A 66 12.72 4.23 8.87
CA LYS A 66 12.99 4.90 10.15
C LYS A 66 12.22 6.23 10.23
N PRO A 67 10.87 6.21 10.11
CA PRO A 67 10.09 7.43 10.13
C PRO A 67 10.17 8.12 11.49
N VAL A 68 10.57 9.38 11.47
CA VAL A 68 10.50 10.28 12.62
C VAL A 68 9.34 11.23 12.39
N LEU A 69 8.31 11.10 13.22
CA LEU A 69 7.07 11.85 13.15
C LEU A 69 7.15 13.11 14.02
N ALA A 70 6.27 14.08 13.80
CA ALA A 70 6.14 15.23 14.70
C ALA A 70 5.62 14.81 16.08
N THR A 71 4.68 13.88 16.09
CA THR A 71 4.08 13.25 17.28
C THR A 71 3.99 11.74 17.06
N GLY A 72 4.04 10.96 18.15
CA GLY A 72 3.77 9.52 18.04
C GLY A 72 2.34 9.25 17.58
N LEU A 73 2.10 8.08 16.97
CA LEU A 73 0.78 7.67 16.46
C LEU A 73 -0.25 7.34 17.56
N ALA A 74 0.14 7.44 18.83
CA ALA A 74 -0.76 7.33 19.95
C ALA A 74 -0.25 8.19 21.13
N PRO A 75 -1.14 8.68 22.01
CA PRO A 75 -0.77 9.51 23.15
C PRO A 75 0.33 8.87 24.02
N GLY A 76 1.39 9.64 24.28
CA GLY A 76 2.53 9.20 25.11
C GLY A 76 3.47 8.19 24.45
N LYS A 77 3.31 7.89 23.16
CA LYS A 77 4.25 7.04 22.41
C LYS A 77 5.41 7.86 21.82
N PRO A 78 6.56 7.20 21.57
CA PRO A 78 7.65 7.83 20.84
C PRO A 78 7.19 8.39 19.48
N PRO A 79 7.84 9.44 18.96
CA PRO A 79 7.54 10.05 17.67
C PRO A 79 8.01 9.16 16.49
N ALA A 80 7.68 7.87 16.53
CA ALA A 80 8.04 6.89 15.53
C ALA A 80 6.78 6.34 14.85
N GLY A 81 6.85 6.17 13.53
CA GLY A 81 5.87 5.44 12.74
C GLY A 81 6.27 3.98 12.52
N PRO A 82 5.48 3.21 11.76
CA PRO A 82 5.85 1.87 11.32
C PRO A 82 7.19 1.89 10.56
N ASP A 83 8.06 0.92 10.85
CA ASP A 83 9.34 0.74 10.17
C ASP A 83 9.23 -0.05 8.86
N TYR A 84 8.01 -0.28 8.38
CA TYR A 84 7.74 -1.02 7.16
C TYR A 84 6.78 -0.28 6.24
N GLY A 85 6.79 -0.63 4.95
CA GLY A 85 5.85 -0.10 3.98
C GLY A 85 6.12 -0.60 2.56
N TYR A 86 5.12 -0.50 1.71
CA TYR A 86 5.18 -0.82 0.28
C TYR A 86 5.41 0.45 -0.53
N GLY A 87 6.40 0.43 -1.41
CA GLY A 87 6.76 1.55 -2.28
C GLY A 87 8.26 1.63 -2.48
N ASP A 88 8.70 2.40 -3.47
CA ASP A 88 10.11 2.73 -3.70
C ASP A 88 10.48 4.09 -3.06
N GLY A 89 9.51 4.77 -2.47
CA GLY A 89 9.64 6.11 -1.91
C GLY A 89 9.42 7.19 -2.97
N PRO A 90 9.04 8.42 -2.58
CA PRO A 90 9.07 8.92 -1.21
C PRO A 90 7.77 8.68 -0.42
N VAL A 91 6.82 7.91 -0.94
CA VAL A 91 5.56 7.60 -0.26
C VAL A 91 5.39 6.10 -0.11
N TYR A 92 5.06 5.64 1.10
CA TYR A 92 4.91 4.23 1.40
C TYR A 92 3.52 3.94 1.94
N LEU A 93 2.90 2.89 1.41
CA LEU A 93 1.67 2.30 1.95
C LEU A 93 2.03 1.37 3.11
N SER A 94 1.56 1.66 4.31
CA SER A 94 1.88 0.95 5.55
C SER A 94 0.64 0.71 6.40
N GLY A 95 0.81 0.27 7.65
CA GLY A 95 -0.26 0.02 8.62
C GLY A 95 -0.90 -1.37 8.50
N GLN A 96 -0.74 -2.05 7.37
CA GLN A 96 -1.21 -3.42 7.15
C GLN A 96 -0.16 -4.24 6.40
N TYR A 97 -0.09 -5.53 6.71
CA TYR A 97 0.73 -6.49 5.97
C TYR A 97 -0.06 -7.16 4.85
N ASP A 98 -1.36 -7.39 5.05
CA ASP A 98 -2.22 -8.05 4.08
C ASP A 98 -3.42 -7.16 3.75
N PHE A 99 -3.81 -7.14 2.48
CA PHE A 99 -5.01 -6.48 1.99
C PHE A 99 -6.00 -7.54 1.54
N TYR A 100 -7.30 -7.31 1.74
CA TYR A 100 -8.33 -8.30 1.40
C TYR A 100 -9.39 -7.69 0.48
N PRO A 101 -9.98 -8.50 -0.42
CA PRO A 101 -11.09 -8.05 -1.23
C PRO A 101 -12.32 -7.84 -0.33
N GLY A 102 -13.05 -6.74 -0.55
CA GLY A 102 -14.20 -6.40 0.28
C GLY A 102 -13.85 -5.80 1.64
N GLY A 103 -14.80 -5.09 2.26
CA GLY A 103 -14.58 -4.43 3.55
C GLY A 103 -13.67 -3.21 3.43
N TRP A 104 -12.71 -3.03 4.33
CA TRP A 104 -11.72 -1.95 4.26
C TRP A 104 -10.53 -2.26 5.18
N ASP A 105 -9.39 -1.67 4.86
CA ASP A 105 -8.12 -1.78 5.56
C ASP A 105 -7.67 -0.40 6.03
N ASN A 106 -7.44 -0.21 7.34
CA ASN A 106 -6.90 1.07 7.83
C ASN A 106 -5.43 1.17 7.40
N ALA A 107 -5.18 1.93 6.34
CA ALA A 107 -3.84 2.13 5.81
C ALA A 107 -3.21 3.40 6.39
N ILE A 108 -1.90 3.33 6.61
CA ILE A 108 -1.06 4.47 6.98
C ILE A 108 -0.21 4.83 5.76
N TRP A 109 -0.38 6.04 5.25
CA TRP A 109 0.45 6.62 4.20
C TRP A 109 1.63 7.36 4.83
N LEU A 110 2.81 6.74 4.77
CA LEU A 110 4.05 7.33 5.24
C LEU A 110 4.67 8.16 4.12
N VAL A 111 5.02 9.40 4.40
CA VAL A 111 5.53 10.35 3.41
C VAL A 111 6.86 10.91 3.90
N GLU A 112 7.92 10.76 3.11
CA GLU A 112 9.23 11.30 3.46
C GLU A 112 9.19 12.84 3.52
N PRO A 113 10.00 13.48 4.40
CA PRO A 113 10.03 14.94 4.54
C PRO A 113 10.36 15.69 3.24
N ALA A 114 11.06 15.04 2.31
CA ALA A 114 11.40 15.60 1.01
C ALA A 114 10.19 15.71 0.06
N ALA A 115 9.15 14.90 0.26
CA ALA A 115 7.93 14.94 -0.52
C ALA A 115 6.99 16.01 0.03
N THR A 116 7.18 17.25 -0.44
CA THR A 116 6.38 18.40 -0.01
C THR A 116 5.19 18.68 -0.95
N GLY A 117 4.13 19.26 -0.38
CA GLY A 117 2.94 19.68 -1.13
C GLY A 117 1.83 18.64 -1.12
N PRO A 118 0.76 18.84 -1.90
CA PRO A 118 -0.34 17.89 -1.99
C PRO A 118 0.11 16.59 -2.67
N LEU A 119 -0.53 15.48 -2.29
CA LEU A 119 -0.41 14.20 -2.98
C LEU A 119 -1.80 13.72 -3.43
N LEU A 120 -1.86 13.14 -4.62
CA LEU A 120 -3.05 12.47 -5.16
C LEU A 120 -2.78 10.97 -5.27
N ILE A 121 -3.65 10.17 -4.69
CA ILE A 121 -3.53 8.70 -4.69
C ILE A 121 -4.72 8.11 -5.44
N ARG A 122 -4.44 7.22 -6.39
CA ARG A 122 -5.46 6.54 -7.21
C ARG A 122 -5.04 5.10 -7.46
N GLY A 123 -5.95 4.14 -7.35
CA GLY A 123 -5.62 2.72 -7.54
C GLY A 123 -6.55 1.97 -8.48
N GLN A 124 -5.98 1.05 -9.25
CA GLN A 124 -6.70 0.25 -10.22
C GLN A 124 -6.06 -1.14 -10.37
N GLN A 125 -6.88 -2.14 -10.66
CA GLN A 125 -6.42 -3.48 -10.99
C GLN A 125 -5.59 -3.46 -12.28
N LEU A 126 -4.45 -4.17 -12.31
CA LEU A 126 -3.60 -4.29 -13.49
C LEU A 126 -4.31 -5.00 -14.65
N LYS A 127 -5.15 -5.97 -14.31
CA LYS A 127 -5.96 -6.74 -15.26
C LYS A 127 -7.41 -6.64 -14.81
N GLY A 128 -8.20 -5.81 -15.49
CA GLY A 128 -9.62 -5.64 -15.19
C GLY A 128 -10.01 -4.19 -14.94
N SER A 129 -11.22 -4.01 -14.41
CA SER A 129 -11.81 -2.69 -14.15
C SER A 129 -12.00 -2.39 -12.67
N ALA A 130 -11.65 -3.32 -11.77
CA ALA A 130 -11.76 -3.12 -10.33
C ALA A 130 -10.81 -2.01 -9.85
N ARG A 131 -11.20 -1.30 -8.79
CA ARG A 131 -10.44 -0.17 -8.25
C ARG A 131 -9.99 -0.43 -6.81
N ALA A 132 -8.95 0.29 -6.43
CA ALA A 132 -8.76 0.60 -5.02
C ALA A 132 -9.47 1.93 -4.77
N THR A 133 -10.35 1.95 -3.77
CA THR A 133 -11.06 3.14 -3.34
C THR A 133 -10.66 3.48 -1.92
N PHE A 134 -10.85 4.72 -1.52
CA PHE A 134 -10.31 5.23 -0.27
C PHE A 134 -11.38 5.99 0.50
N SER A 135 -11.34 5.94 1.83
CA SER A 135 -11.97 6.97 2.64
C SER A 135 -11.28 8.31 2.38
N ARG A 136 -11.84 9.38 2.92
CA ARG A 136 -11.08 10.63 3.07
C ARG A 136 -9.92 10.41 4.03
N GLN A 137 -8.87 11.23 3.88
CA GLN A 137 -7.87 11.41 4.92
C GLN A 137 -8.58 11.64 6.26
N SER A 138 -8.13 10.96 7.31
CA SER A 138 -8.65 11.09 8.66
C SER A 138 -7.54 11.31 9.68
N ASP A 139 -7.93 11.67 10.90
CA ASP A 139 -7.06 11.51 12.06
C ASP A 139 -6.99 10.03 12.50
N GLU A 140 -6.16 9.76 13.52
CA GLU A 140 -5.94 8.43 14.09
C GLU A 140 -7.22 7.78 14.68
N TYR A 141 -8.29 8.55 14.88
CA TYR A 141 -9.58 8.08 15.37
C TYR A 141 -10.62 7.92 14.25
N GLY A 142 -10.23 8.05 12.98
CA GLY A 142 -11.11 7.88 11.82
C GLY A 142 -11.98 9.09 11.52
N LYS A 143 -11.78 10.25 12.18
CA LYS A 143 -12.52 11.47 11.86
C LYS A 143 -11.92 12.10 10.59
N PRO A 144 -12.72 12.32 9.53
CA PRO A 144 -12.20 12.82 8.26
C PRO A 144 -11.72 14.28 8.35
N SER A 145 -10.69 14.60 7.59
CA SER A 145 -10.11 15.93 7.41
C SER A 145 -10.32 16.46 5.98
N GLY A 146 -10.13 17.76 5.77
CA GLY A 146 -10.23 18.41 4.46
C GLY A 146 -11.63 18.43 3.82
N PRO A 147 -11.74 18.75 2.52
CA PRO A 147 -12.93 18.47 1.71
C PRO A 147 -12.96 17.01 1.22
N ALA A 148 -14.09 16.56 0.69
CA ALA A 148 -14.14 15.31 -0.06
C ALA A 148 -13.46 15.49 -1.43
N PRO A 149 -12.69 14.49 -1.91
CA PRO A 149 -11.99 14.60 -3.19
C PRO A 149 -12.95 14.58 -4.40
N GLY A 150 -14.17 14.08 -4.22
CA GLY A 150 -15.18 14.04 -5.26
C GLY A 150 -16.50 13.44 -4.79
N LYS A 151 -17.26 12.87 -5.73
CA LYS A 151 -18.47 12.11 -5.40
C LYS A 151 -18.09 10.72 -4.87
N PRO A 152 -18.73 10.22 -3.81
CA PRO A 152 -18.54 8.84 -3.37
C PRO A 152 -18.87 7.85 -4.50
N VAL A 153 -18.06 6.80 -4.61
CA VAL A 153 -18.26 5.70 -5.58
C VAL A 153 -18.79 4.44 -4.91
N SER A 154 -18.57 4.30 -3.60
CA SER A 154 -19.10 3.20 -2.78
C SER A 154 -19.24 3.64 -1.32
N THR A 155 -19.87 2.81 -0.51
CA THR A 155 -20.02 3.00 0.94
C THR A 155 -19.66 1.69 1.63
N GLN A 156 -18.79 1.75 2.63
CA GLN A 156 -18.40 0.59 3.44
C GLN A 156 -18.88 0.75 4.88
N SER A 157 -19.09 -0.36 5.58
CA SER A 157 -19.33 -0.34 7.03
C SER A 157 -17.98 -0.37 7.76
N ALA A 158 -17.57 0.77 8.30
CA ALA A 158 -16.31 0.94 9.04
C ALA A 158 -16.58 1.47 10.44
N TYR A 159 -16.00 0.82 11.45
CA TYR A 159 -16.16 1.18 12.86
C TYR A 159 -17.65 1.26 13.30
N GLY A 160 -18.51 0.42 12.72
CA GLY A 160 -19.96 0.45 12.97
C GLY A 160 -20.70 1.63 12.30
N MET A 161 -20.03 2.38 11.43
CA MET A 161 -20.56 3.54 10.71
C MET A 161 -20.56 3.31 9.20
N SER A 162 -21.45 3.99 8.49
CA SER A 162 -21.44 4.04 7.03
C SER A 162 -20.43 5.09 6.56
N VAL A 163 -19.30 4.65 6.01
CA VAL A 163 -18.21 5.51 5.54
C VAL A 163 -18.21 5.58 4.01
N PRO A 164 -18.24 6.79 3.41
CA PRO A 164 -18.16 6.95 1.96
C PRO A 164 -16.73 6.73 1.47
N PHE A 165 -16.61 6.01 0.35
CA PHE A 165 -15.35 5.73 -0.34
C PHE A 165 -15.33 6.42 -1.70
N TYR A 166 -14.14 6.85 -2.10
CA TYR A 166 -13.87 7.69 -3.27
C TYR A 166 -12.86 7.00 -4.18
N SER A 167 -12.90 7.32 -5.48
CA SER A 167 -11.95 6.76 -6.46
C SER A 167 -10.53 7.29 -6.33
N GLU A 168 -10.33 8.31 -5.50
CA GLU A 168 -9.05 8.98 -5.27
C GLU A 168 -8.98 9.48 -3.84
N LEU A 169 -7.75 9.61 -3.34
CA LEU A 169 -7.43 10.14 -2.02
C LEU A 169 -6.53 11.35 -2.18
N ASP A 170 -6.96 12.47 -1.58
CA ASP A 170 -6.16 13.67 -1.46
C ASP A 170 -5.45 13.64 -0.11
N LEU A 171 -4.13 13.76 -0.11
CA LEU A 171 -3.36 14.01 1.11
C LEU A 171 -2.85 15.43 1.10
N VAL A 172 -3.18 16.17 2.16
CA VAL A 172 -2.73 17.55 2.36
C VAL A 172 -2.05 17.66 3.72
N GLY A 173 -0.88 18.29 3.74
CA GLY A 173 -0.19 18.65 4.98
C GLY A 173 1.10 17.89 5.26
N ALA A 174 2.01 17.78 4.28
CA ALA A 174 3.40 17.42 4.59
C ALA A 174 4.00 18.49 5.51
N GLU A 175 4.50 18.09 6.67
CA GLU A 175 5.12 18.97 7.67
C GLU A 175 6.61 18.66 7.85
N PRO A 176 7.48 19.09 6.91
CA PRO A 176 8.92 19.02 7.12
C PRO A 176 9.31 19.72 8.44
N PRO A 177 10.31 19.21 9.18
CA PRO A 177 11.28 18.19 8.78
C PRO A 177 10.86 16.75 9.09
N TYR A 178 9.63 16.52 9.55
CA TYR A 178 9.15 15.20 9.96
C TYR A 178 8.54 14.42 8.79
N TRP A 179 8.51 13.10 8.94
CA TRP A 179 7.72 12.25 8.07
C TRP A 179 6.24 12.57 8.27
N GLY A 180 5.48 12.63 7.17
CA GLY A 180 4.03 12.62 7.21
C GLY A 180 3.53 11.21 7.52
N ALA A 181 2.50 11.11 8.37
CA ALA A 181 1.74 9.89 8.60
C ALA A 181 0.26 10.20 8.46
N TYR A 182 -0.36 9.72 7.38
CA TYR A 182 -1.75 10.01 7.07
C TYR A 182 -2.58 8.74 7.11
N PHE A 183 -3.75 8.82 7.74
CA PHE A 183 -4.68 7.71 7.84
C PHE A 183 -5.74 7.82 6.76
N ALA A 184 -6.01 6.71 6.07
CA ALA A 184 -7.16 6.55 5.21
C ALA A 184 -7.49 5.07 5.08
N ASP A 185 -8.77 4.72 5.25
CA ASP A 185 -9.24 3.38 4.99
C ASP A 185 -9.15 3.10 3.48
N THR A 186 -8.63 1.95 3.10
CA THR A 186 -8.46 1.50 1.72
C THR A 186 -9.36 0.30 1.46
N HIS A 187 -10.09 0.30 0.36
CA HIS A 187 -10.97 -0.78 -0.07
C HIS A 187 -10.57 -1.27 -1.45
N PHE A 188 -10.41 -2.58 -1.61
CA PHE A 188 -10.24 -3.23 -2.90
C PHE A 188 -11.52 -3.93 -3.31
N ASP A 189 -12.07 -3.56 -4.47
CA ASP A 189 -13.36 -4.08 -4.94
C ASP A 189 -13.34 -5.60 -5.21
N ALA A 190 -12.17 -6.17 -5.53
CA ALA A 190 -12.01 -7.56 -5.92
C ALA A 190 -10.58 -8.06 -5.63
N ALA A 191 -10.38 -9.38 -5.73
CA ALA A 191 -9.06 -9.98 -5.70
C ALA A 191 -8.27 -9.70 -6.99
N GLY A 192 -6.95 -9.66 -6.89
CA GLY A 192 -6.02 -9.55 -8.01
C GLY A 192 -4.87 -8.58 -7.75
N CYS A 193 -4.11 -8.30 -8.80
CA CYS A 193 -2.99 -7.37 -8.72
C CYS A 193 -3.48 -5.93 -8.96
N TYR A 194 -3.09 -5.01 -8.09
CA TYR A 194 -3.38 -3.59 -8.20
C TYR A 194 -2.10 -2.78 -8.39
N PHE A 195 -2.20 -1.69 -9.13
CA PHE A 195 -1.26 -0.59 -9.02
C PHE A 195 -1.96 0.59 -8.35
N ILE A 196 -1.24 1.23 -7.45
CA ILE A 196 -1.64 2.47 -6.81
C ILE A 196 -0.63 3.53 -7.26
N GLN A 197 -1.12 4.52 -7.99
CA GLN A 197 -0.32 5.66 -8.40
C GLN A 197 -0.41 6.76 -7.34
N VAL A 198 0.75 7.19 -6.85
CA VAL A 198 0.91 8.34 -5.96
C VAL A 198 1.55 9.46 -6.75
N ASP A 199 0.78 10.50 -7.04
CA ASP A 199 1.25 11.69 -7.73
C ASP A 199 1.58 12.78 -6.71
N GLY A 200 2.86 13.15 -6.62
CA GLY A 200 3.32 14.32 -5.88
C GLY A 200 3.65 15.49 -6.78
N THR A 201 3.96 16.65 -6.20
CA THR A 201 4.24 17.87 -6.96
C THR A 201 5.35 17.70 -8.00
N THR A 202 6.41 16.95 -7.69
CA THR A 202 7.57 16.74 -8.57
C THR A 202 7.81 15.29 -8.99
N PHE A 203 7.04 14.33 -8.47
CA PHE A 203 7.22 12.91 -8.73
C PHE A 203 5.89 12.18 -8.99
N SER A 204 5.99 10.99 -9.54
CA SER A 204 4.91 10.00 -9.62
C SER A 204 5.50 8.64 -9.27
N GLU A 205 4.88 7.94 -8.31
CA GLU A 205 5.29 6.64 -7.79
C GLU A 205 4.18 5.60 -8.04
N LEU A 206 4.57 4.35 -8.28
CA LEU A 206 3.65 3.23 -8.34
C LEU A 206 3.94 2.25 -7.21
N ILE A 207 2.92 1.96 -6.40
CA ILE A 207 2.93 0.92 -5.38
C ILE A 207 2.08 -0.24 -5.90
N LEU A 208 2.65 -1.44 -5.92
CA LEU A 208 1.98 -2.62 -6.45
C LEU A 208 1.59 -3.55 -5.29
N VAL A 209 0.32 -3.93 -5.27
CA VAL A 209 -0.29 -4.69 -4.18
C VAL A 209 -0.98 -5.90 -4.77
N GLU A 210 -0.73 -7.07 -4.18
CA GLU A 210 -1.52 -8.27 -4.46
C GLU A 210 -2.64 -8.40 -3.43
N VAL A 211 -3.87 -8.51 -3.92
CA VAL A 211 -5.05 -8.78 -3.10
C VAL A 211 -5.44 -10.23 -3.35
N PRO A 212 -5.22 -11.15 -2.39
CA PRO A 212 -5.53 -12.57 -2.56
C PRO A 212 -7.03 -12.80 -2.73
N ASP A 213 -7.38 -13.87 -3.44
CA ASP A 213 -8.75 -14.39 -3.48
C ASP A 213 -9.03 -15.17 -2.19
N ALA A 214 -9.08 -14.45 -1.08
CA ALA A 214 -9.26 -14.99 0.25
C ALA A 214 -10.15 -14.06 1.08
N ALA A 215 -10.96 -14.66 1.96
CA ALA A 215 -11.71 -13.90 2.95
C ALA A 215 -10.75 -13.31 4.00
N ARG A 216 -11.07 -12.11 4.49
CA ARG A 216 -10.40 -11.52 5.64
C ARG A 216 -10.47 -12.47 6.84
N PRO A 217 -9.34 -12.76 7.51
CA PRO A 217 -9.33 -13.53 8.75
C PRO A 217 -10.18 -12.84 9.84
N PRO A 218 -10.82 -13.58 10.74
CA PRO A 218 -11.42 -13.00 11.94
C PRO A 218 -10.37 -12.24 12.76
N ALA A 219 -10.78 -11.10 13.32
CA ALA A 219 -9.97 -10.31 14.25
C ALA A 219 -9.74 -11.03 15.58
#